data_AF-A0A0R2D0P1-F1
#
_entry.id   AF-A0A0R2D0P1-F1
#
_cell.length_a   1.000
_cell.length_b   1.000
_cell.length_c   1.000
_cell.angle_alpha   90.00
_cell.angle_beta   90.00
_cell.angle_gamma   90.00
#
_symmetry.space_group_name_H-M   'P 1'
#
loop_
_entity.id
_entity.type
_entity.pdbx_description
1 polymer ?
#
loop_
_entity_poly.entity_id
_entity_poly.type
_entity_poly.pdbx_seq_one_letter_code
_entity_poly.pdbx_strand_id
1 'polypeptide(L)' 'MTIKEIMDSAKDLVGQGKLEEARSYVEDHKDELGDSYEKAMDLIKGDPSDILNKVKDLFN' A
#
# COMPACT_ATOMS: atom_id res chain seq x y z
N MET A 1 -5.25 -14.30 5.52
CA MET A 1 -3.86 -13.97 5.14
C MET A 1 -3.15 -13.43 6.38
N THR A 2 -1.82 -13.27 6.38
CA THR A 2 -1.13 -12.55 7.46
C THR A 2 -1.05 -11.05 7.14
N ILE A 3 -1.03 -10.21 8.18
CA ILE A 3 -0.81 -8.74 8.07
C ILE A 3 0.38 -8.42 7.16
N LYS A 4 1.42 -9.25 7.21
CA LYS A 4 2.64 -9.10 6.45
C LYS A 4 2.41 -9.29 4.94
N GLU A 5 1.68 -10.34 4.56
CA GLU A 5 1.32 -10.59 3.16
C GLU A 5 0.45 -9.45 2.59
N ILE A 6 -0.50 -8.96 3.39
CA ILE A 6 -1.37 -7.87 2.96
C ILE A 6 -0.54 -6.59 2.72
N MET A 7 0.38 -6.25 3.64
CA MET A 7 1.26 -5.10 3.45
C MET A 7 2.23 -5.28 2.28
N ASP A 8 2.76 -6.48 2.07
CA ASP A 8 3.68 -6.76 0.96
C ASP A 8 2.96 -6.66 -0.38
N SER A 9 1.74 -7.20 -0.51
CA SER A 9 0.91 -7.02 -1.71
C SER A 9 0.52 -5.55 -1.94
N ALA A 10 0.17 -4.81 -0.89
CA ALA A 10 -0.11 -3.38 -1.01
C ALA A 10 1.12 -2.60 -1.51
N LYS A 11 2.32 -2.89 -0.99
CA LYS A 11 3.57 -2.29 -1.46
C LYS A 11 3.89 -2.66 -2.90
N ASP A 12 3.68 -3.90 -3.30
CA ASP A 12 3.88 -4.36 -4.67
C ASP A 12 2.94 -3.65 -5.65
N LEU A 13 1.66 -3.50 -5.27
CA LEU A 13 0.67 -2.76 -6.06
C LEU A 13 1.09 -1.29 -6.20
N VAL A 14 1.51 -0.65 -5.11
CA VAL A 14 2.08 0.70 -5.15
C VAL A 14 3.28 0.76 -6.10
N GLY A 15 4.24 -0.16 -6.00
CA GLY A 15 5.43 -0.16 -6.87
C GLY A 15 5.13 -0.39 -8.34
N GLN A 16 4.01 -1.03 -8.66
CA GLN A 16 3.54 -1.25 -10.02
C GLN A 16 2.80 -0.06 -10.64
N GLY A 17 2.60 1.06 -9.93
CA GLY A 17 1.72 2.13 -10.43
C GLY A 17 0.28 2.04 -9.91
N LYS A 18 -0.07 0.96 -9.23
CA LYS A 18 -1.45 0.57 -8.93
C LYS A 18 -1.87 1.02 -7.54
N LEU A 19 -1.78 2.33 -7.28
CA LEU A 19 -2.12 2.89 -5.97
C LEU A 19 -3.59 2.75 -5.59
N GLU A 20 -4.50 2.90 -6.56
CA GLU A 20 -5.92 2.65 -6.29
C GLU A 20 -6.16 1.20 -5.88
N GLU A 21 -5.57 0.23 -6.58
CA GLU A 21 -5.65 -1.19 -6.19
C GLU A 21 -5.02 -1.42 -4.82
N ALA A 22 -3.86 -0.83 -4.52
CA ALA A 22 -3.22 -0.96 -3.21
C ALA A 22 -4.11 -0.43 -2.08
N ARG A 23 -4.77 0.71 -2.33
CA ARG A 23 -5.65 1.35 -1.36
C ARG A 23 -6.92 0.52 -1.12
N SER A 24 -7.58 0.09 -2.20
CA SER A 24 -8.72 -0.82 -2.13
C SER A 24 -8.34 -2.12 -1.45
N TYR A 25 -7.17 -2.67 -1.75
CA TYR A 25 -6.69 -3.90 -1.14
C TYR A 25 -6.49 -3.76 0.37
N VAL A 26 -5.85 -2.68 0.83
CA VAL A 26 -5.68 -2.40 2.26
C VAL A 26 -7.02 -2.10 2.95
N GLU A 27 -7.96 -1.43 2.27
CA GLU A 27 -9.35 -1.22 2.76
C GLU A 27 -10.14 -2.52 2.88
N ASP A 28 -10.08 -3.40 1.87
CA ASP A 28 -10.76 -4.69 1.87
C ASP A 28 -10.20 -5.61 2.96
N HIS A 29 -8.90 -5.48 3.24
CA HIS A 29 -8.21 -6.23 4.28
C HIS A 29 -8.08 -5.46 5.61
N LYS A 30 -8.79 -4.34 5.78
CA LYS A 30 -8.83 -3.53 7.01
C LYS A 30 -9.13 -4.37 8.25
N ASP A 31 -10.13 -5.25 8.16
CA ASP A 31 -10.56 -6.08 9.30
C ASP A 31 -9.49 -7.11 9.69
N GLU A 32 -8.68 -7.56 8.73
CA GLU A 32 -7.52 -8.43 8.99
C GLU A 32 -6.29 -7.66 9.49
N LEU A 33 -6.14 -6.41 9.05
CA LEU A 33 -5.03 -5.53 9.44
C LEU A 33 -5.22 -4.93 10.83
N GLY A 34 -6.47 -4.71 11.28
CA GLY A 34 -6.78 -4.12 12.58
C GLY A 34 -6.00 -2.82 12.81
N ASP A 35 -5.21 -2.74 13.87
CA ASP A 35 -4.37 -1.58 14.19
C ASP A 35 -3.26 -1.31 13.16
N SER A 36 -2.88 -2.31 12.36
CA SER A 36 -1.89 -2.14 11.28
C SER A 36 -2.48 -1.49 10.04
N TYR A 37 -3.81 -1.44 9.92
CA TYR A 37 -4.51 -0.81 8.80
C TYR A 37 -4.17 0.67 8.75
N GLU A 38 -4.26 1.38 9.86
CA GLU A 38 -3.92 2.81 9.89
C GLU A 38 -2.51 3.07 9.39
N LYS A 39 -1.52 2.26 9.77
CA LYS A 39 -0.12 2.40 9.31
C LYS A 39 0.03 2.12 7.82
N ALA A 40 -0.62 1.06 7.33
CA ALA A 40 -0.60 0.73 5.91
C ALA A 40 -1.29 1.85 5.10
N MET A 41 -2.43 2.32 5.59
CA MET A 41 -3.22 3.40 5.02
C MET A 41 -2.48 4.74 5.09
N ASP A 42 -1.65 4.99 6.10
CA ASP A 42 -0.79 6.18 6.21
C ASP A 42 0.36 6.14 5.19
N LEU A 43 0.95 4.97 4.96
CA LEU A 43 2.00 4.78 3.95
C LEU A 43 1.49 5.00 2.53
N ILE A 44 0.22 4.66 2.28
CA ILE A 44 -0.46 4.86 0.99
C ILE A 44 -1.42 6.06 0.98
N LYS A 45 -1.50 6.81 2.10
CA LYS A 45 -2.16 8.12 2.18
C LYS A 45 -1.11 9.16 1.80
N GLY A 46 -1.11 9.46 0.53
CA GLY A 46 -0.34 10.55 -0.05
C GLY A 46 -0.83 10.74 -1.47
N ASP A 47 -0.28 11.76 -2.13
CA ASP A 47 -0.53 11.90 -3.55
C ASP A 47 0.00 10.64 -4.26
N PRO A 48 -0.84 9.95 -5.05
CA PRO A 48 -0.41 8.75 -5.78
C PRO A 48 0.87 9.02 -6.58
N SER A 49 0.98 10.21 -7.16
CA SER A 49 2.16 10.67 -7.87
C SER A 49 3.43 10.72 -7.01
N ASP A 50 3.35 11.18 -5.76
CA ASP A 50 4.51 11.27 -4.85
C ASP A 50 4.98 9.89 -4.40
N ILE A 51 4.01 9.01 -4.10
CA ILE A 51 4.30 7.65 -3.68
C ILE A 51 4.94 6.88 -4.84
N LEU A 52 4.41 7.00 -6.05
CA LEU A 52 4.99 6.39 -7.25
C LEU A 52 6.37 6.95 -7.56
N ASN A 53 6.58 8.25 -7.45
CA ASN A 53 7.89 8.85 -7.69
C ASN A 53 8.93 8.32 -6.69
N LYS A 54 8.59 8.23 -5.40
CA LYS A 54 9.49 7.64 -4.39
C LYS A 54 9.82 6.18 -4.67
N VAL A 55 8.83 5.37 -5.03
CA VAL A 55 9.09 3.95 -5.33
C VAL A 55 9.89 3.82 -6.63
N LYS A 56 9.59 4.62 -7.65
CA LYS A 56 10.32 4.63 -8.91
C LYS A 56 11.78 5.04 -8.71
N ASP A 57 12.06 6.04 -7.88
CA ASP A 57 13.42 6.45 -7.52
C ASP A 57 14.18 5.35 -6.73
N LEU A 58 13.48 4.45 -6.03
CA LEU A 58 14.09 3.33 -5.30
C LEU A 58 14.38 2.11 -6.19
N PHE A 59 13.72 1.98 -7.35
CA PHE A 59 13.88 0.87 -8.29
C PHE A 59 14.64 1.26 -9.57
N ASN A 60 15.11 2.51 -9.68
CA ASN A 60 15.86 3.04 -10.83
C ASN A 60 17.38 3.07 -10.59
#